data_AF-A0A1B6FZ71-F1
#
_entry.id   AF-A0A1B6FZ71-F1
#
_cell.length_a   1.000
_cell.length_b   1.000
_cell.length_c   1.000
_cell.angle_alpha   90.00
_cell.angle_beta   90.00
_cell.angle_gamma   90.00
#
_symmetry.space_group_name_H-M   'P 1'
#
loop_
_entity.id
_entity.type
_entity.pdbx_description
1 polymer ?
#
loop_
_entity_poly.entity_id
_entity_poly.type
_entity_poly.pdbx_seq_one_letter_code
_entity_poly.pdbx_strand_id
1 'polypeptide(L)'
;LLSLLTPLVTSVFLMTAIRFIEGLSVGVTYPSIHAVWSRWAPPQERARLVSIAFSGVYFSTIVAYPFCRLIADTLGWPYIFYITGIMGLIWCTVWWIVVKDKPEDDPHIS
;
A
#
# COMPACT_ATOMS: atom_id res chain seq x y z
N LEU A 1 -5.97 6.13 1.01
CA LEU A 1 -7.18 6.93 0.77
C LEU A 1 -7.80 7.43 2.07
N LEU A 2 -8.25 6.54 2.95
CA LEU A 2 -8.79 6.91 4.27
C LEU A 2 -7.82 7.74 5.11
N SER A 3 -6.53 7.47 4.99
CA SER A 3 -5.46 8.20 5.67
C SER A 3 -5.41 9.69 5.31
N LEU A 4 -5.87 10.10 4.12
CA LEU A 4 -5.96 11.51 3.70
C LEU A 4 -6.98 12.29 4.51
N LEU A 5 -8.00 11.61 5.03
CA LEU A 5 -9.06 12.23 5.82
C LEU A 5 -8.65 12.40 7.29
N THR A 6 -7.73 11.57 7.77
CA THR A 6 -7.21 11.59 9.16
C THR A 6 -6.89 12.99 9.70
N PRO A 7 -6.12 13.86 9.02
CA PRO A 7 -5.81 15.20 9.55
C PRO A 7 -7.01 16.15 9.63
N LEU A 8 -8.10 15.88 8.91
CA LEU A 8 -9.31 16.71 8.89
C LEU A 8 -10.32 16.29 9.98
N VAL A 9 -10.13 15.11 10.58
CA VAL A 9 -11.07 14.55 11.55
C VAL A 9 -10.73 15.00 12.96
N THR A 10 -11.66 15.74 13.57
CA THR A 10 -11.55 16.23 14.96
C THR A 10 -12.31 15.36 15.96
N SER A 11 -13.27 14.55 15.49
CA SER A 11 -14.06 13.65 16.35
C SER A 11 -13.35 12.34 16.61
N VAL A 12 -13.21 11.98 17.89
CA VAL A 12 -12.60 10.72 18.33
C VAL A 12 -13.35 9.50 17.77
N PHE A 13 -14.68 9.55 17.72
CA PHE A 13 -15.48 8.43 17.20
C PHE A 13 -15.18 8.17 15.71
N LEU A 14 -15.13 9.24 14.91
CA LEU A 14 -14.83 9.15 13.48
C LEU A 14 -13.38 8.70 13.23
N MET A 15 -12.43 9.17 14.06
CA MET A 15 -11.04 8.73 14.01
C MET A 15 -10.93 7.23 14.27
N THR A 16 -11.61 6.72 15.31
CA THR A 16 -11.63 5.28 15.63
C THR A 16 -12.22 4.46 14.50
N ALA A 17 -13.32 4.91 13.89
CA ALA A 17 -13.92 4.24 12.73
C ALA A 17 -12.96 4.18 11.54
N ILE A 18 -12.28 5.28 11.21
CA ILE A 18 -11.26 5.32 10.14
C ILE A 18 -10.16 4.31 10.43
N ARG A 19 -9.62 4.29 11.66
CA ARG A 19 -8.54 3.36 12.04
C ARG A 19 -8.97 1.90 11.99
N PHE A 20 -10.21 1.63 12.35
CA PHE A 20 -10.78 0.29 12.24
C PHE A 20 -10.82 -0.19 10.78
N ILE A 21 -11.32 0.65 9.87
CA ILE A 21 -11.41 0.31 8.43
C ILE A 21 -10.01 0.20 7.81
N GLU A 22 -9.07 1.06 8.18
CA GLU A 22 -7.67 0.95 7.77
C GLU A 22 -7.08 -0.39 8.21
N GLY A 23 -7.29 -0.80 9.46
CA GLY A 23 -6.85 -2.10 9.97
C GLY A 23 -7.43 -3.28 9.20
N LEU A 24 -8.73 -3.25 8.90
CA LEU A 24 -9.37 -4.28 8.05
C LEU A 24 -8.75 -4.34 6.65
N SER A 25 -8.51 -3.18 6.04
CA SER A 25 -7.92 -3.08 4.71
C SER A 25 -6.50 -3.65 4.65
N VAL A 26 -5.70 -3.40 5.68
CA VAL A 26 -4.35 -3.99 5.80
C VAL A 26 -4.44 -5.51 5.97
N GLY A 27 -5.39 -6.01 6.75
CA GLY A 27 -5.60 -7.44 6.97
C GLY A 27 -5.85 -8.23 5.68
N VAL A 28 -6.63 -7.66 4.74
CA VAL A 28 -6.90 -8.32 3.45
C VAL A 28 -5.77 -8.19 2.43
N THR A 29 -4.83 -7.27 2.65
CA THR A 29 -3.74 -7.01 1.68
C THR A 29 -2.82 -8.22 1.49
N TYR A 30 -2.42 -8.87 2.59
CA TYR A 30 -1.53 -10.03 2.55
C TYR A 30 -2.10 -11.23 1.78
N PRO A 31 -3.31 -11.73 2.05
CA PRO A 31 -3.89 -12.83 1.27
C PRO A 31 -4.11 -12.43 -0.20
N SER A 32 -4.44 -11.17 -0.50
CA SER A 32 -4.54 -10.68 -1.88
C SER A 32 -3.21 -10.76 -2.63
N ILE A 33 -2.08 -10.37 -2.00
CA ILE A 33 -0.74 -10.51 -2.58
C ILE A 33 -0.44 -11.98 -2.90
N HIS A 34 -0.74 -12.89 -1.97
CA HIS A 34 -0.56 -14.32 -2.21
C HIS A 34 -1.45 -14.84 -3.35
N ALA A 35 -2.69 -14.35 -3.46
CA ALA A 35 -3.59 -14.73 -4.55
C ALA A 35 -3.09 -14.25 -5.92
N VAL A 36 -2.57 -13.01 -6.02
CA VAL A 36 -1.99 -12.49 -7.26
C VAL A 36 -0.78 -13.32 -7.68
N TRP A 37 0.20 -13.49 -6.79
CA TRP A 37 1.35 -14.34 -7.09
C TRP A 37 0.97 -15.80 -7.33
N SER A 38 -0.20 -16.23 -6.85
CA SER A 38 -0.65 -17.58 -7.14
C SER A 38 -0.97 -17.83 -8.60
N ARG A 39 -1.43 -16.80 -9.30
CA ARG A 39 -1.77 -16.84 -10.72
C ARG A 39 -0.60 -16.42 -11.61
N TRP A 40 0.19 -15.45 -11.14
CA TRP A 40 1.22 -14.78 -11.94
C TRP A 40 2.63 -15.38 -11.82
N ALA A 41 2.98 -16.00 -10.69
CA ALA A 41 4.30 -16.59 -10.53
C ALA A 41 4.36 -18.04 -11.03
N PRO A 42 5.44 -18.43 -11.73
CA PRO A 42 5.78 -19.83 -11.92
C PRO A 42 5.86 -20.58 -10.57
N PRO A 43 5.36 -21.83 -10.46
CA PRO A 43 5.30 -22.55 -9.19
C PRO A 43 6.64 -22.63 -8.45
N GLN A 44 7.75 -22.77 -9.18
CA GLN A 44 9.10 -22.88 -8.64
C GLN A 44 9.63 -21.56 -8.07
N GLU A 45 9.16 -20.42 -8.58
CA GLU A 45 9.69 -19.09 -8.21
C GLU A 45 8.75 -18.31 -7.29
N ARG A 46 7.51 -18.77 -7.09
CA ARG A 46 6.50 -18.09 -6.28
C ARG A 46 7.02 -17.68 -4.90
N ALA A 47 7.67 -18.59 -4.18
CA ALA A 47 8.18 -18.30 -2.84
C ALA A 47 9.22 -17.16 -2.84
N ARG A 48 10.06 -17.10 -3.89
CA ARG A 48 11.06 -16.05 -4.06
C ARG A 48 10.40 -14.71 -4.36
N LEU A 49 9.45 -14.67 -5.30
CA LEU A 49 8.74 -13.45 -5.69
C LEU A 49 7.91 -12.86 -4.54
N VAL A 50 7.23 -13.72 -3.77
CA VAL A 50 6.55 -13.32 -2.54
C VAL A 50 7.56 -12.77 -1.53
N SER A 51 8.67 -13.45 -1.26
CA SER A 51 9.68 -12.97 -0.30
C SER A 51 10.26 -11.61 -0.71
N ILE A 52 10.48 -11.38 -2.00
CA ILE A 52 10.91 -10.09 -2.54
C ILE A 52 9.84 -9.02 -2.25
N ALA A 53 8.57 -9.30 -2.53
CA ALA A 53 7.47 -8.36 -2.26
C ALA A 53 7.38 -7.99 -0.77
N PHE A 54 7.53 -8.97 0.13
CA PHE A 54 7.49 -8.75 1.57
C PHE A 54 8.74 -8.05 2.12
N SER A 55 9.90 -8.24 1.51
CA SER A 55 11.13 -7.56 1.94
C SER A 55 11.02 -6.03 1.89
N GLY A 56 10.16 -5.52 1.00
CA GLY A 56 9.81 -4.10 0.90
C GLY A 56 9.25 -3.50 2.20
N VAL A 57 8.64 -4.29 3.09
CA VAL A 57 8.11 -3.81 4.37
C VAL A 57 9.23 -3.33 5.31
N TYR A 58 10.36 -4.05 5.33
CA TYR A 58 11.51 -3.64 6.13
C TYR A 58 12.18 -2.40 5.56
N PHE A 59 12.34 -2.38 4.24
CA PHE A 59 12.88 -1.22 3.54
C PHE A 59 12.02 0.03 3.75
N SER A 60 10.70 -0.09 3.63
CA SER A 60 9.78 1.03 3.82
C SER A 60 9.87 1.58 5.24
N THR A 61 10.04 0.72 6.25
CA THR A 61 10.19 1.16 7.65
C THR A 61 11.44 2.01 7.84
N ILE A 62 12.58 1.59 7.28
CA ILE A 62 13.86 2.31 7.40
C ILE A 62 13.79 3.68 6.72
N VAL A 63 13.13 3.76 5.57
CA VAL A 63 13.03 5.00 4.79
C VAL A 63 11.91 5.91 5.30
N ALA A 64 10.77 5.36 5.70
CA ALA A 64 9.59 6.12 6.08
C ALA A 64 9.81 6.93 7.37
N TYR A 65 10.47 6.37 8.39
CA TYR A 65 10.69 7.11 9.64
C TYR A 65 11.44 8.44 9.49
N PRO A 66 12.64 8.49 8.87
CA PRO A 66 13.34 9.75 8.67
C PRO A 66 12.57 10.68 7.72
N PHE A 67 11.89 10.13 6.71
CA PHE A 67 11.08 10.92 5.79
C PHE A 67 9.89 11.59 6.48
N CYS A 68 9.14 10.83 7.29
CA CYS A 68 8.04 11.34 8.10
C CYS A 68 8.52 12.41 9.08
N ARG A 69 9.68 12.21 9.71
CA ARG A 69 10.28 13.21 10.60
C ARG A 69 10.60 14.50 9.86
N LEU A 70 11.27 14.41 8.70
CA LEU A 70 11.61 15.58 7.89
C LEU A 70 10.36 16.37 7.49
N ILE A 71 9.28 15.68 7.09
CA ILE A 71 8.01 16.33 6.75
C ILE A 71 7.36 16.95 7.97
N ALA A 72 7.34 16.25 9.11
CA ALA A 72 6.77 16.77 10.36
C ALA A 72 7.44 18.08 10.79
N ASP A 73 8.78 18.13 10.72
CA ASP A 73 9.56 19.26 11.18
C ASP A 73 9.48 20.47 10.23
N THR A 74 9.24 20.25 8.93
CA THR A 74 9.24 21.32 7.91
C THR A 74 7.85 21.81 7.51
N LEU A 75 6.90 20.88 7.31
CA LEU A 75 5.55 21.16 6.79
C LEU A 75 4.46 20.88 7.83
N GLY A 76 4.78 20.13 8.89
CA GLY A 76 3.83 19.69 9.89
C GLY A 76 3.30 18.28 9.63
N TRP A 77 2.85 17.63 10.71
CA TRP A 77 2.38 16.25 10.68
C TRP A 77 1.21 15.95 9.70
N PRO A 78 0.27 16.88 9.39
CA PRO A 78 -0.80 16.58 8.44
C PRO A 78 -0.30 16.24 7.03
N TYR A 79 0.82 16.84 6.61
CA TYR A 79 1.39 16.63 5.28
C TYR A 79 1.96 15.21 5.09
N ILE A 80 2.30 14.51 6.16
CA ILE A 80 2.69 13.09 6.10
C ILE A 80 1.55 12.29 5.48
N PHE A 81 0.31 12.53 5.92
CA PHE A 81 -0.87 11.86 5.42
C PHE A 81 -1.19 12.24 3.97
N TYR A 82 -1.05 13.52 3.63
CA TYR A 82 -1.28 13.99 2.26
C TYR A 82 -0.27 13.41 1.26
N ILE A 83 1.02 13.49 1.55
CA ILE A 83 2.08 13.01 0.65
C ILE A 83 1.97 11.49 0.47
N THR A 84 1.90 10.73 1.57
CA THR A 84 1.82 9.26 1.50
C THR A 84 0.51 8.79 0.86
N GLY A 85 -0.61 9.48 1.12
CA GLY A 85 -1.90 9.17 0.53
C GLY A 85 -1.96 9.43 -0.97
N ILE A 86 -1.35 10.52 -1.46
CA ILE A 86 -1.24 10.82 -2.90
C ILE A 86 -0.31 9.82 -3.60
N MET A 87 0.84 9.49 -3.00
CA MET A 87 1.72 8.45 -3.54
C MET A 87 1.00 7.10 -3.67
N GLY A 88 0.23 6.71 -2.66
CA GLY A 88 -0.59 5.49 -2.70
C GLY A 88 -1.67 5.53 -3.79
N LEU A 89 -2.26 6.70 -4.05
CA LEU A 89 -3.20 6.89 -5.15
C LEU A 89 -2.54 6.70 -6.51
N ILE A 90 -1.39 7.35 -6.74
CA ILE A 90 -0.62 7.21 -7.98
C ILE A 90 -0.27 5.73 -8.21
N TRP A 91 0.24 5.05 -7.17
CA TRP A 91 0.58 3.64 -7.26
C TRP A 91 -0.63 2.75 -7.55
N CYS A 92 -1.77 3.00 -6.91
CA CYS A 92 -3.02 2.29 -7.17
C CYS A 92 -3.48 2.45 -8.63
N THR A 93 -3.41 3.68 -9.16
CA THR A 93 -3.75 3.95 -10.57
C THR A 93 -2.80 3.25 -11.52
N VAL A 94 -1.49 3.28 -11.26
CA VAL A 94 -0.49 2.55 -12.06
C VAL A 94 -0.80 1.05 -12.02
N TRP A 95 -1.05 0.49 -10.84
CA TRP A 95 -1.35 -0.92 -10.67
C TRP A 95 -2.60 -1.34 -11.45
N TRP A 96 -3.68 -0.54 -11.39
CA TRP A 96 -4.92 -0.81 -12.13
C TRP A 96 -4.69 -0.87 -13.65
N ILE A 97 -3.86 0.03 -14.18
CA ILE A 97 -3.62 0.12 -15.62
C ILE A 97 -2.74 -1.06 -16.08
N VAL A 98 -1.66 -1.34 -15.31
CA VAL A 98 -0.60 -2.26 -15.70
C VAL A 98 -0.93 -3.72 -15.38
N VAL A 99 -1.44 -4.02 -14.19
CA VAL A 99 -1.60 -5.39 -13.71
C VAL A 99 -3.02 -5.89 -13.99
N LYS A 100 -3.14 -7.06 -14.64
CA LYS A 100 -4.43 -7.73 -14.89
C LYS A 100 -4.72 -8.79 -13.84
N ASP A 101 -5.99 -9.18 -13.72
CA ASP A 101 -6.43 -10.18 -12.73
C ASP A 101 -5.92 -11.59 -13.05
N LYS A 102 -5.65 -11.87 -14.33
CA LYS A 102 -5.08 -13.11 -14.82
C LYS A 102 -3.98 -12.80 -15.85
N PRO A 103 -2.93 -13.63 -15.92
CA PRO A 103 -1.89 -13.49 -16.94
C PRO A 103 -2.46 -13.68 -18.37
N GLU A 104 -3.48 -14.51 -18.54
CA GLU A 104 -4.17 -14.76 -19.82
C GLU A 104 -4.81 -13.49 -20.42
N ASP A 105 -5.16 -12.52 -19.56
CA ASP A 105 -5.78 -11.25 -19.95
C ASP A 105 -4.72 -10.16 -20.23
N ASP A 106 -3.42 -10.45 -20.05
CA ASP A 106 -2.34 -9.51 -20.30
C ASP A 106 -1.84 -9.61 -21.76
N PRO A 107 -1.98 -8.55 -22.58
CA PRO A 107 -1.53 -8.57 -23.97
C PRO A 107 0.00 -8.67 -24.13
N HIS A 108 0.79 -8.50 -23.05
CA HIS A 108 2.24 -8.55 -23.09
C HIS A 108 2.82 -9.91 -22.67
N ILE A 109 1.99 -10.83 -22.16
CA ILE A 109 2.44 -12.14 -21.69
C ILE A 109 1.58 -13.21 -22.38
N SER A 110 2.19 -13.93 -23.31
CA SER A 110 1.57 -15.07 -24.01
C SER A 110 1.91 -16.40 -23.37
#